data_AF-A0A3B9Z1S7-F1
#
_entry.id   AF-A0A3B9Z1S7-F1
#
_cell.length_a   1.000
_cell.length_b   1.000
_cell.length_c   1.000
_cell.angle_alpha   90.00
_cell.angle_beta   90.00
_cell.angle_gamma   90.00
#
_symmetry.space_group_name_H-M   'P 1'
#
loop_
_entity.id
_entity.type
_entity.pdbx_description
1 polymer ?
#
loop_
_entity_poly.entity_id
_entity_poly.type
_entity_poly.pdbx_seq_one_letter_code
_entity_poly.pdbx_strand_id
1 'polypeptide(L)' 'MVFGHKIATRPIAVGDTVRKYGEDIGLATVKINPGDHVHTHNIESQRGRGDLHRPSAT' A
#
# COMPACT_ATOMS: atom_id res chain seq x y z
N MET A 1 7.73 -16.07 -3.95
CA MET A 1 6.40 -15.49 -4.29
C MET A 1 5.50 -16.62 -4.75
N VAL A 2 4.28 -16.75 -4.21
CA VAL A 2 3.33 -17.82 -4.60
C VAL A 2 2.19 -17.28 -5.47
N PHE A 3 1.45 -18.16 -6.13
CA PHE A 3 0.31 -17.81 -6.99
C PHE A 3 -0.76 -17.02 -6.23
N GLY A 4 -1.36 -16.01 -6.86
CA GLY A 4 -2.41 -15.17 -6.26
C GLY A 4 -1.92 -13.93 -5.50
N HIS A 5 -0.60 -13.71 -5.38
CA HIS A 5 -0.08 -12.45 -4.83
C HIS A 5 -0.07 -11.31 -5.86
N LYS A 6 -0.08 -10.07 -5.35
CA LYS A 6 -0.08 -8.87 -6.18
C LYS A 6 1.33 -8.60 -6.73
N ILE A 7 1.39 -8.15 -7.97
CA ILE A 7 2.59 -7.63 -8.63
C ILE A 7 2.33 -6.18 -9.03
N ALA A 8 3.33 -5.32 -8.89
CA ALA A 8 3.23 -3.94 -9.38
C ALA A 8 3.29 -3.89 -10.91
N THR A 9 2.31 -3.23 -11.54
CA THR A 9 2.26 -3.05 -13.00
C THR A 9 2.89 -1.75 -13.48
N ARG A 10 3.23 -0.84 -12.56
CA ARG A 10 3.81 0.49 -12.80
C ARG A 10 4.67 0.89 -11.61
N PRO A 11 5.58 1.87 -11.74
CA PRO A 11 6.30 2.39 -10.57
C PRO A 11 5.33 3.02 -9.56
N ILE A 12 5.66 2.85 -8.28
CA ILE A 12 4.92 3.40 -7.13
C ILE A 12 5.97 3.96 -6.16
N ALA A 13 5.93 5.26 -5.89
CA ALA A 13 6.82 5.92 -4.95
C ALA A 13 6.40 5.67 -3.49
N VAL A 14 7.29 5.94 -2.54
CA VAL A 14 6.95 5.90 -1.10
C VAL A 14 5.81 6.89 -0.83
N GLY A 15 4.79 6.45 -0.10
CA GLY A 15 3.61 7.25 0.22
C GLY A 15 2.54 7.29 -0.87
N ASP A 16 2.81 6.77 -2.08
CA ASP A 16 1.81 6.72 -3.13
C ASP A 16 0.69 5.74 -2.79
N THR A 17 -0.53 6.09 -3.24
CA THR A 17 -1.69 5.21 -3.16
C THR A 17 -1.52 3.99 -4.07
N VAL A 18 -1.66 2.81 -3.48
CA VAL A 18 -1.74 1.54 -4.19
C VAL A 18 -3.19 1.23 -4.49
N ARG A 19 -3.50 1.03 -5.77
CA ARG A 19 -4.86 0.76 -6.26
C ARG A 19 -5.01 -0.66 -6.77
N LYS A 20 -6.14 -1.28 -6.44
CA LYS A 20 -6.54 -2.59 -6.99
C LYS A 20 -8.03 -2.54 -7.30
N TYR A 21 -8.40 -2.88 -8.55
CA TYR A 21 -9.78 -2.83 -9.04
C TYR A 21 -10.43 -1.44 -8.94
N GLY A 22 -9.65 -0.38 -9.14
CA GLY A 22 -10.12 1.01 -9.01
C GLY A 22 -10.15 1.54 -7.58
N GLU A 23 -10.04 0.67 -6.58
CA GLU A 23 -10.10 1.05 -5.17
C GLU A 23 -8.71 1.27 -4.56
N ASP A 24 -8.63 2.25 -3.68
CA ASP A 24 -7.45 2.52 -2.86
C ASP A 24 -7.32 1.41 -1.81
N ILE A 25 -6.22 0.66 -1.80
CA ILE A 25 -6.02 -0.46 -0.86
C ILE A 25 -4.96 -0.19 0.21
N GLY A 26 -4.26 0.93 0.12
CA GLY A 26 -3.19 1.30 1.05
C GLY A 26 -2.19 2.27 0.44
N LEU A 27 -1.16 2.60 1.20
CA LEU A 27 0.00 3.36 0.72
C LEU A 27 1.23 2.47 0.63
N ALA A 28 2.13 2.79 -0.31
CA ALA A 28 3.44 2.16 -0.36
C ALA A 28 4.33 2.67 0.79
N THR A 29 4.95 1.75 1.53
CA THR A 29 5.89 2.09 2.63
C THR A 29 7.34 2.19 2.15
N VAL A 30 7.62 1.63 0.96
CA VAL A 30 8.91 1.69 0.27
C VAL A 30 8.67 1.95 -1.21
N LYS A 31 9.73 2.29 -1.97
CA LYS A 31 9.64 2.36 -3.43
C LYS A 31 9.35 0.96 -3.99
N ILE A 32 8.38 0.86 -4.89
CA ILE A 32 7.99 -0.40 -5.55
C ILE A 32 8.17 -0.22 -7.07
N ASN A 33 9.01 -1.05 -7.67
CA ASN A 33 9.25 -1.07 -9.11
C ASN A 33 8.25 -1.99 -9.82
N PRO A 34 8.01 -1.81 -11.13
CA PRO A 34 7.24 -2.77 -11.92
C PRO A 34 7.81 -4.18 -11.79
N GLY A 35 6.94 -5.18 -11.58
CA GLY A 35 7.34 -6.56 -11.35
C GLY A 35 7.53 -6.95 -9.88
N ASP A 36 7.67 -5.98 -8.98
CA ASP A 36 7.87 -6.26 -7.55
C ASP A 36 6.62 -6.90 -6.91
N HIS A 37 6.87 -7.77 -5.93
CA HIS A 37 5.84 -8.40 -5.11
C HIS A 37 5.20 -7.39 -4.16
N VAL A 38 3.89 -7.17 -4.25
CA VAL A 38 3.17 -6.19 -3.42
C VAL A 38 2.37 -6.88 -2.31
N HIS A 39 2.76 -6.66 -1.06
CA HIS A 39 2.15 -7.26 0.13
C HIS A 39 2.36 -6.41 1.39
N THR A 40 1.93 -6.89 2.54
CA THR A 40 2.00 -6.16 3.83
C THR A 40 3.39 -5.67 4.24
N HIS A 41 4.47 -6.21 3.65
CA HIS A 41 5.83 -5.76 3.92
C HIS A 41 6.19 -4.44 3.22
N ASN A 42 5.51 -4.08 2.13
CA ASN A 42 5.80 -2.88 1.32
C ASN A 42 4.58 -1.99 1.07
N ILE A 43 3.40 -2.39 1.56
CA ILE A 43 2.22 -1.54 1.58
C ILE A 43 1.54 -1.61 2.94
N GLU A 44 0.92 -0.51 3.34
CA GLU A 44 0.17 -0.40 4.57
C GLU A 44 -1.29 -0.04 4.29
N SER A 45 -2.24 -0.79 4.87
CA SER A 45 -3.67 -0.49 4.73
C SER A 45 -4.00 0.80 5.48
N GLN A 46 -4.78 1.67 4.83
CA GLN A 46 -5.36 2.85 5.49
C GLN A 46 -6.73 2.58 6.13
N ARG A 47 -7.38 1.47 5.76
CA ARG A 47 -8.67 1.09 6.34
C ARG A 47 -8.47 0.32 7.65
N GLY A 48 -9.30 0.62 8.65
CA GLY A 48 -9.34 -0.09 9.93
C GLY A 48 -8.21 0.25 10.89
N ARG A 49 -7.51 1.38 10.69
CA ARG A 49 -6.37 1.83 11.49
C ARG A 49 -6.77 2.54 12.77
N GLY A 50 -7.45 1.81 13.66
CA GLY A 50 -7.81 2.31 15.00
C GLY A 50 -6.61 2.57 15.92
N ASP A 51 -5.42 2.11 15.51
CA ASP A 51 -4.11 2.34 16.12
C ASP A 51 -3.55 3.74 15.84
N LEU A 52 -3.96 4.37 14.73
CA LEU A 52 -3.55 5.73 14.39
C LEU A 52 -4.38 6.72 15.23
N HIS A 53 -3.91 6.97 16.46
CA HIS A 53 -4.42 8.09 17.25
C HIS A 53 -4.14 9.39 16.49
N ARG A 54 -5.17 9.98 15.86
CA ARG A 54 -5.11 11.36 15.37
C ARG A 54 -5.21 12.25 16.62
N PRO A 55 -4.14 12.95 17.05
CA PRO A 55 -4.30 13.94 18.10
C PRO A 55 -5.35 14.93 17.62
N SER A 56 -6.40 15.11 18.43
CA SER A 56 -7.41 16.14 18.22
C SER A 56 -6.68 17.47 18.14
N ALA A 57 -6.75 18.14 16.99
CA ALA A 57 -6.26 19.50 16.85
C ALA A 57 -6.97 20.37 17.90
N THR A 58 -6.17 21.01 18.76
CA THR A 58 -6.63 22.06 19.68
C THR A 58 -6.89 23.34 18.88
#